data_AF-A0AAD9S188-F1
#
_entry.id   AF-A0AAD9S188-F1
#
_cell.length_a   1.000
_cell.length_b   1.000
_cell.length_c   1.000
_cell.angle_alpha   90.00
_cell.angle_beta   90.00
_cell.angle_gamma   90.00
#
_symmetry.space_group_name_H-M   'P 1'
#
loop_
_entity.id
_entity.type
_entity.pdbx_description
1 polymer ?
#
loop_
_entity_poly.entity_id
_entity_poly.type
_entity_poly.pdbx_seq_one_letter_code
_entity_poly.pdbx_strand_id
1 'polypeptide(L)'
;MVFDAAAFYAHNEYELGIWRREMVRFGKLYFKQYLRNFPPSEPVEQFDDKNALYVLKFDLDYCLHRPGLPLVREQILADILRLVNKYPPKSNDAPPFISKGDSIAQPQQIKPQTHTIGAG
;
A
#
# COMPACT_ATOMS: atom_id res chain seq x y z
N MET A 1 7.24 6.30 -22.00
CA MET A 1 7.28 7.72 -21.58
C MET A 1 6.69 7.80 -20.19
N VAL A 2 7.30 8.54 -19.27
CA VAL A 2 6.89 8.67 -17.85
C VAL A 2 6.47 10.12 -17.59
N PHE A 3 5.37 10.31 -16.87
CA PHE A 3 4.79 11.62 -16.54
C PHE A 3 4.42 11.69 -15.05
N ASP A 4 4.04 12.87 -14.57
CA ASP A 4 3.57 13.12 -13.19
C ASP A 4 4.56 12.65 -12.11
N ALA A 5 5.83 13.01 -12.29
CA ALA A 5 6.90 12.61 -11.39
C ALA A 5 6.71 13.19 -9.98
N ALA A 6 6.61 12.30 -8.99
CA ALA A 6 6.71 12.63 -7.57
C ALA A 6 8.13 12.30 -7.08
N ALA A 7 9.12 13.08 -7.50
CA ALA A 7 10.54 12.78 -7.27
C ALA A 7 10.99 13.12 -5.83
N PHE A 8 11.73 12.20 -5.21
CA PHE A 8 12.41 12.40 -3.94
C PHE A 8 13.59 11.43 -3.80
N TYR A 9 14.50 11.71 -2.86
CA TYR A 9 15.62 10.82 -2.56
C TYR A 9 15.15 9.65 -1.70
N ALA A 10 15.27 8.44 -2.23
CA ALA A 10 14.84 7.21 -1.58
C ALA A 10 15.73 6.03 -1.97
N HIS A 11 15.50 4.89 -1.32
CA HIS A 11 16.07 3.62 -1.75
C HIS A 11 15.59 3.30 -3.18
N ASN A 12 16.48 2.84 -4.04
CA ASN A 12 16.20 2.65 -5.47
C ASN A 12 15.09 1.63 -5.73
N GLU A 13 14.93 0.64 -4.85
CA GLU A 13 13.87 -0.37 -4.94
C GLU A 13 12.49 0.19 -4.60
N TYR A 14 12.40 1.41 -4.06
CA TYR A 14 11.12 2.07 -3.77
C TYR A 14 10.21 2.14 -5.01
N GLU A 15 10.79 2.51 -6.15
CA GLU A 15 10.07 2.65 -7.43
C GLU A 15 9.59 1.30 -7.98
N LEU A 16 10.27 0.22 -7.62
CA LEU A 16 9.85 -1.13 -8.01
C LEU A 16 8.55 -1.56 -7.30
N GLY A 17 8.26 -0.95 -6.14
CA GLY A 17 6.99 -1.12 -5.44
C GLY A 17 5.78 -0.75 -6.31
N ILE A 18 5.81 0.39 -7.01
CA ILE A 18 4.71 0.80 -7.91
C ILE A 18 4.68 -0.04 -9.20
N TRP A 19 5.84 -0.46 -9.70
CA TRP A 19 5.93 -1.29 -10.92
C TRP A 19 5.26 -2.66 -10.78
N ARG A 20 5.15 -3.20 -9.56
CA ARG A 20 4.50 -4.50 -9.32
C ARG A 20 2.97 -4.45 -9.51
N ARG A 21 2.37 -3.27 -9.43
CA ARG A 21 0.91 -3.13 -9.56
C ARG A 21 0.50 -3.40 -10.99
N GLU A 22 -0.51 -4.25 -11.17
CA GLU A 22 -1.00 -4.65 -12.50
C GLU A 22 -1.42 -3.45 -13.35
N MET A 23 -1.99 -2.41 -12.72
CA MET A 23 -2.43 -1.18 -13.41
C MET A 23 -1.29 -0.44 -14.10
N VAL A 24 -0.04 -0.60 -13.64
CA VAL A 24 1.14 0.09 -14.17
C VAL A 24 1.73 -0.68 -15.36
N ARG A 25 1.38 -1.96 -15.51
CA ARG A 25 1.74 -2.83 -16.66
C ARG A 25 3.25 -2.98 -16.87
N PHE A 26 4.08 -2.69 -15.86
CA PHE A 26 5.49 -3.06 -15.86
C PHE A 26 5.61 -4.55 -15.52
N GLY A 27 5.56 -5.39 -16.55
CA GLY A 27 5.70 -6.83 -16.41
C GLY A 27 7.10 -7.29 -16.00
N LYS A 28 7.26 -8.60 -15.79
CA LYS A 28 8.51 -9.25 -15.37
C LYS A 28 9.74 -8.89 -16.21
N LEU A 29 9.55 -8.57 -17.49
CA LEU A 29 10.64 -8.17 -18.39
C LEU A 29 11.33 -6.88 -17.92
N TYR A 30 10.58 -5.89 -17.46
CA TYR A 30 11.12 -4.62 -16.97
C TYR A 30 11.93 -4.82 -15.69
N PHE A 31 11.39 -5.58 -14.74
CA PHE A 31 12.12 -6.00 -13.54
C PHE A 31 13.43 -6.71 -13.89
N LYS A 32 13.39 -7.67 -14.82
CA LYS A 32 14.60 -8.39 -15.25
C LYS A 32 15.67 -7.46 -15.83
N GLN A 33 15.27 -6.46 -16.63
CA GLN A 33 16.24 -5.51 -17.20
C GLN A 33 16.77 -4.55 -16.14
N TYR A 34 15.93 -4.08 -15.21
CA TYR A 34 16.38 -3.24 -14.09
C TYR A 34 17.39 -3.97 -13.23
N LEU A 35 17.07 -5.20 -12.81
CA LEU A 35 17.91 -6.01 -11.93
C LEU A 35 19.24 -6.45 -12.57
N ARG A 36 19.37 -6.39 -13.90
CA ARG A 36 20.67 -6.58 -14.58
C ARG A 36 21.65 -5.42 -14.35
N ASN A 37 21.13 -4.22 -14.11
CA ASN A 37 21.93 -3.01 -13.90
C ASN A 37 22.04 -2.63 -12.42
N PHE A 38 20.97 -2.87 -11.66
CA PHE A 38 20.88 -2.60 -10.23
C PHE A 38 20.43 -3.88 -9.52
N PRO A 39 21.35 -4.75 -9.11
CA PRO A 39 21.00 -5.96 -8.38
C PRO A 39 20.32 -5.62 -7.04
N PRO A 40 19.55 -6.56 -6.46
CA PRO A 40 18.91 -6.36 -5.17
C PRO A 40 19.91 -5.91 -4.09
N SER A 41 19.51 -4.93 -3.29
CA SER A 41 20.29 -4.47 -2.15
C SER A 41 20.21 -5.48 -1.01
N GLU A 42 21.31 -5.59 -0.26
CA GLU A 42 21.34 -6.41 0.95
C GLU A 42 20.30 -5.94 1.99
N PRO A 43 19.65 -6.86 2.73
CA PRO A 43 19.65 -8.31 2.53
C PRO A 43 18.84 -8.71 1.29
N VAL A 44 19.42 -9.52 0.41
CA VAL A 44 18.82 -9.89 -0.89
C VAL A 44 17.52 -10.70 -0.71
N GLU A 45 17.45 -11.53 0.32
CA GLU A 45 16.27 -12.36 0.63
C GLU A 45 15.05 -11.52 1.01
N GLN A 46 15.27 -10.26 1.39
CA GLN A 46 14.22 -9.31 1.76
C GLN A 46 13.76 -8.46 0.57
N PHE A 47 14.32 -8.65 -0.63
CA PHE A 47 13.96 -7.86 -1.81
C PHE A 47 12.44 -7.83 -2.06
N ASP A 48 11.79 -8.99 -2.12
CA ASP A 48 10.34 -9.04 -2.37
C ASP A 48 9.53 -8.43 -1.22
N ASP A 49 10.00 -8.57 0.02
CA ASP A 49 9.34 -7.96 1.18
C ASP A 49 9.49 -6.44 1.19
N LYS A 50 10.66 -5.90 0.82
CA LYS A 50 10.89 -4.45 0.66
C LYS A 50 9.94 -3.89 -0.40
N ASN A 51 9.83 -4.56 -1.55
CA ASN A 51 8.89 -4.20 -2.61
C ASN A 51 7.43 -4.24 -2.14
N ALA A 52 7.05 -5.27 -1.37
CA ALA A 52 5.73 -5.37 -0.80
C ALA A 52 5.45 -4.27 0.24
N LEU A 53 6.45 -3.88 1.04
CA LEU A 53 6.35 -2.77 1.96
C LEU A 53 6.20 -1.44 1.21
N TYR A 54 7.00 -1.21 0.16
CA TYR A 54 6.96 0.02 -0.62
C TYR A 54 5.67 0.21 -1.40
N VAL A 55 5.05 -0.87 -1.90
CA VAL A 55 3.76 -0.76 -2.59
C VAL A 55 2.63 -0.26 -1.67
N LEU A 56 2.69 -0.55 -0.37
CA LEU A 56 1.65 -0.15 0.58
C LEU A 56 1.41 1.35 0.56
N LYS A 57 2.46 2.17 0.38
CA LYS A 57 2.33 3.62 0.22
C LYS A 57 1.39 3.94 -0.95
N PHE A 58 1.60 3.32 -2.11
CA PHE A 58 0.83 3.58 -3.32
C PHE A 58 -0.58 3.00 -3.26
N ASP A 59 -0.76 1.87 -2.58
CA ASP A 59 -2.08 1.26 -2.43
C ASP A 59 -2.94 2.02 -1.42
N LEU A 60 -2.36 2.51 -0.32
CA LEU A 60 -3.04 3.40 0.62
C LEU A 60 -3.42 4.73 -0.03
N ASP A 61 -2.49 5.34 -0.76
CA ASP A 61 -2.74 6.56 -1.52
C ASP A 61 -3.88 6.36 -2.53
N TYR A 62 -3.89 5.23 -3.23
CA TYR A 62 -4.97 4.86 -4.13
C TYR A 62 -6.32 4.70 -3.42
N CYS A 63 -6.34 4.08 -2.23
CA CYS A 63 -7.55 3.95 -1.41
C CYS A 63 -8.12 5.30 -0.98
N LEU A 64 -7.25 6.24 -0.61
CA LEU A 64 -7.67 7.59 -0.21
C LEU A 64 -8.32 8.35 -1.36
N HIS A 65 -7.75 8.23 -2.56
CA HIS A 65 -8.29 8.89 -3.76
C HIS A 65 -9.56 8.22 -4.30
N ARG A 66 -9.81 6.94 -3.97
CA ARG A 66 -10.92 6.14 -4.53
C ARG A 66 -11.70 5.42 -3.41
N PRO A 67 -12.48 6.16 -2.61
CA PRO A 67 -13.31 5.56 -1.57
C PRO A 67 -14.33 4.59 -2.19
N GLY A 68 -14.51 3.42 -1.56
CA GLY A 68 -15.53 2.44 -1.94
C GLY A 68 -15.08 1.25 -2.80
N LEU A 69 -13.78 1.07 -3.06
CA LEU A 69 -13.23 -0.12 -3.73
C LEU A 69 -12.77 -1.18 -2.68
N PRO A 70 -13.60 -2.19 -2.33
CA PRO A 70 -13.29 -3.14 -1.26
C PRO A 70 -12.07 -4.02 -1.55
N LEU A 71 -11.85 -4.40 -2.81
CA LEU A 71 -10.78 -5.31 -3.23
C LEU A 71 -9.37 -4.79 -2.89
N VAL A 72 -9.16 -3.46 -2.92
CA VAL A 72 -7.84 -2.88 -2.63
C VAL A 72 -7.53 -2.92 -1.14
N ARG A 73 -8.54 -2.68 -0.28
CA ARG A 73 -8.36 -2.68 1.18
C ARG A 73 -8.02 -4.08 1.71
N GLU A 74 -8.66 -5.11 1.19
CA GLU A 74 -8.40 -6.50 1.59
C GLU A 74 -6.99 -6.94 1.21
N GLN A 75 -6.52 -6.59 0.01
CA GLN A 75 -5.16 -6.88 -0.43
C GLN A 75 -4.11 -6.16 0.42
N ILE A 76 -4.30 -4.87 0.70
CA ILE A 76 -3.43 -4.10 1.60
C ILE A 76 -3.33 -4.76 2.97
N LEU A 77 -4.48 -5.16 3.55
CA LEU A 77 -4.51 -5.82 4.85
C LEU A 77 -3.78 -7.17 4.80
N ALA A 78 -3.96 -7.96 3.75
CA ALA A 78 -3.26 -9.23 3.57
C ALA A 78 -1.74 -9.04 3.50
N ASP A 79 -1.26 -8.05 2.74
CA ASP A 79 0.16 -7.75 2.62
C ASP A 79 0.75 -7.24 3.94
N ILE A 80 0.04 -6.37 4.68
CA ILE A 80 0.44 -5.92 6.01
C ILE A 80 0.56 -7.11 6.97
N LEU A 81 -0.48 -7.97 7.05
CA LEU A 81 -0.47 -9.13 7.95
C LEU A 81 0.64 -10.12 7.58
N ARG A 82 0.91 -10.33 6.30
CA ARG A 82 2.02 -11.16 5.82
C ARG A 82 3.36 -10.64 6.31
N LEU A 83 3.60 -9.32 6.18
CA LEU A 83 4.85 -8.69 6.62
C LEU A 83 4.99 -8.73 8.15
N VAL A 84 3.92 -8.40 8.89
CA VAL A 84 3.91 -8.47 10.36
C VAL A 84 4.20 -9.88 10.86
N ASN A 85 3.58 -10.90 10.27
CA ASN A 85 3.82 -12.29 10.66
C ASN A 85 5.26 -12.74 10.38
N LYS A 86 5.88 -12.24 9.29
CA LYS A 86 7.27 -12.56 8.95
C LYS A 86 8.27 -11.79 9.81
N TYR A 87 7.94 -10.55 10.18
CA TYR A 87 8.78 -9.64 10.96
C TYR A 87 8.06 -9.22 12.25
N PRO A 88 7.87 -10.14 13.21
CA PRO A 88 7.14 -9.82 14.43
C PRO A 88 7.89 -8.76 15.25
N PRO A 89 7.17 -7.95 16.05
CA PRO A 89 7.77 -6.98 16.95
C PRO A 89 8.77 -7.66 17.90
N LYS A 90 9.88 -6.99 18.19
CA LYS A 90 10.94 -7.53 19.05
C LYS A 90 10.68 -7.35 20.56
N SER A 91 9.53 -6.79 20.98
CA SER A 91 9.18 -6.60 22.41
C SER A 91 7.67 -6.70 22.69
N ASN A 92 7.33 -6.93 23.97
CA ASN A 92 5.96 -6.94 24.50
C ASN A 92 5.28 -5.55 24.54
N ASP A 93 5.98 -4.48 24.13
CA ASP A 93 5.44 -3.11 24.08
C ASP A 93 4.80 -2.77 22.72
N ALA A 94 4.68 -3.77 21.83
CA ALA A 94 3.88 -3.62 20.63
C ALA A 94 2.45 -3.24 21.02
N PRO A 95 1.89 -2.12 20.51
CA PRO A 95 0.50 -1.80 20.76
C PRO A 95 -0.35 -3.02 20.38
N PRO A 96 -1.31 -3.42 21.22
CA PRO A 96 -2.05 -4.66 21.01
C PRO A 96 -2.62 -4.66 19.59
N PHE A 97 -2.23 -5.65 18.80
CA PHE A 97 -2.84 -5.89 17.51
C PHE A 97 -4.33 -6.14 17.77
N ILE A 98 -5.17 -5.24 17.27
CA ILE A 98 -6.62 -5.41 17.18
C ILE A 98 -6.84 -6.74 16.46
N SER A 99 -7.21 -7.75 17.23
CA SER A 99 -7.46 -9.09 16.71
C SER A 99 -8.75 -9.04 15.90
N LYS A 100 -8.99 -10.02 15.02
CA LYS A 100 -10.22 -10.12 14.22
C LYS A 100 -11.54 -10.08 15.05
N GLY A 101 -11.48 -10.08 16.38
CA GLY A 101 -12.63 -9.95 17.29
C GLY A 101 -12.89 -8.53 17.83
N ASP A 102 -11.98 -7.59 17.63
CA ASP A 102 -12.15 -6.21 18.12
C ASP A 102 -12.93 -5.41 17.07
N SER A 103 -14.23 -5.27 17.33
CA SER A 103 -15.23 -4.75 16.40
C SER A 103 -14.81 -3.44 15.73
N ILE A 104 -14.71 -3.46 14.40
CA ILE A 104 -14.77 -2.23 13.60
C ILE A 104 -16.15 -1.62 13.85
N ALA A 105 -16.21 -0.55 14.65
CA ALA A 105 -17.41 0.28 14.70
C ALA A 105 -17.77 0.66 13.26
N GLN A 106 -18.98 0.31 12.85
CA GLN A 106 -19.47 0.60 11.50
C GLN A 106 -19.23 2.09 11.18
N PRO A 107 -18.74 2.44 9.98
CA PRO A 107 -18.60 3.84 9.61
C PRO A 107 -19.97 4.49 9.73
N GLN A 108 -20.09 5.49 10.60
CA GLN A 108 -21.31 6.25 10.75
C GLN A 108 -21.71 6.79 9.37
N GLN A 109 -22.90 6.41 8.91
CA GLN A 109 -23.49 7.00 7.72
C GLN A 109 -23.54 8.51 7.88
N ILE A 110 -22.74 9.24 7.10
CA ILE A 110 -22.87 10.69 6.98
C ILE A 110 -24.22 10.92 6.29
N LYS A 111 -25.23 11.31 7.07
CA LYS A 111 -26.54 11.68 6.52
C LYS A 111 -26.35 12.90 5.61
N PRO A 112 -26.89 12.89 4.38
CA PRO A 112 -26.87 14.07 3.53
C PRO A 112 -27.67 15.18 4.22
N GLN A 113 -27.02 16.31 4.48
CA GLN A 113 -27.71 17.52 4.95
C GLN A 113 -28.49 18.10 3.77
N THR A 114 -29.81 17.98 3.79
CA THR A 114 -30.68 18.71 2.87
C THR A 114 -30.65 20.19 3.25
N HIS A 115 -29.96 21.00 2.45
CA HIS A 115 -30.08 22.45 2.54
C HIS A 115 -31.40 22.86 1.89
N THR A 116 -32.43 23.11 2.70
CA THR A 116 -33.68 23.69 2.23
C THR A 116 -33.41 25.15 1.86
N ILE A 117 -33.35 25.45 0.57
CA ILE A 117 -33.38 26.83 0.08
C ILE A 117 -34.79 27.34 0.34
N GLY A 118 -34.92 28.30 1.24
CA GLY A 118 -36.18 29.01 1.49
C GLY A 118 -36.59 29.76 0.22
N ALA A 119 -37.77 29.44 -0.29
CA ALA A 119 -38.45 30.26 -1.28
C ALA A 119 -38.99 31.52 -0.58
N GLY A 120 -38.70 32.68 -1.17
CA GLY A 120 -39.45 33.91 -0.92
C GLY A 120 -40.79 33.93 -1.64
#